data_AF-L9M184-F1
#
_entry.id   AF-L9M184-F1
#
_cell.length_a   1.000
_cell.length_b   1.000
_cell.length_c   1.000
_cell.angle_alpha   90.00
_cell.angle_beta   90.00
_cell.angle_gamma   90.00
#
_symmetry.space_group_name_H-M   'P 1'
#
loop_
_entity.id
_entity.type
_entity.pdbx_description
1 polymer ?
#
loop_
_entity_poly.entity_id
_entity_poly.type
_entity_poly.pdbx_seq_one_letter_code
_entity_poly.pdbx_strand_id
1 'polypeptide(L)'
;MIWKINLIFLIKILTKNNLNIKTYVFIIFFAAYLGRCFMYNLLHIYALCITALFIKMFAISCYQGYFRIKNKAFKNKEDAQYLNMNAHPEELPQVVRASQAWANDLENIPVFWVLGGICIALNLNTTLIAWTFSVFTIARIAHTITYLVGIQPWRTISYITGIVCLFILTFIIILACL
;
A
#
# COMPACT_ATOMS: atom_id res chain seq x y z
N MET A 1 -30.67 12.88 5.32
CA MET A 1 -30.91 12.44 6.71
C MET A 1 -30.91 10.91 6.81
N ILE A 2 -29.89 10.22 6.27
CA ILE A 2 -29.80 8.73 6.20
C ILE A 2 -28.47 8.19 6.79
N TRP A 3 -27.51 9.06 7.12
CA TRP A 3 -26.13 8.64 7.42
C TRP A 3 -25.75 8.51 8.90
N LYS A 4 -26.71 8.65 9.84
CA LYS A 4 -26.43 8.43 11.28
C LYS A 4 -26.45 6.95 11.68
N ILE A 5 -26.82 6.05 10.77
CA ILE A 5 -26.78 4.61 10.97
C ILE A 5 -25.50 4.10 10.33
N ASN A 6 -24.44 3.88 11.12
CA ASN A 6 -23.59 2.68 11.04
C ASN A 6 -22.27 2.74 11.83
N LEU A 7 -21.92 3.82 12.52
CA LEU A 7 -20.69 3.74 13.35
C LEU A 7 -20.89 2.79 14.54
N ILE A 8 -22.02 2.90 15.24
CA ILE A 8 -22.35 2.06 16.40
C ILE A 8 -22.69 0.62 15.99
N PHE A 9 -23.33 0.43 14.83
CA PHE A 9 -23.68 -0.91 14.32
C PHE A 9 -22.44 -1.67 13.84
N LEU A 10 -21.51 -0.98 13.14
CA LEU A 10 -20.22 -1.54 12.76
C LEU A 10 -19.36 -1.84 14.00
N ILE A 11 -19.34 -0.94 15.00
CA ILE A 11 -18.65 -1.19 16.28
C ILE A 11 -19.22 -2.43 17.00
N LYS A 12 -20.55 -2.65 16.98
CA LYS A 12 -21.21 -3.82 17.56
C LYS A 12 -20.93 -5.13 16.81
N ILE A 13 -20.86 -5.08 15.47
CA ILE A 13 -20.46 -6.24 14.66
C ILE A 13 -18.98 -6.56 14.90
N LEU A 14 -18.13 -5.54 15.02
CA LEU A 14 -16.70 -5.70 15.18
C LEU A 14 -16.30 -6.17 16.58
N THR A 15 -16.98 -5.74 17.66
CA THR A 15 -16.74 -6.24 19.03
C THR A 15 -17.10 -7.72 19.21
N LYS A 16 -17.99 -8.27 18.38
CA LYS A 16 -18.46 -9.65 18.50
C LYS A 16 -17.44 -10.71 18.00
N ASN A 17 -16.44 -10.32 17.21
CA ASN A 17 -15.57 -11.25 16.48
C ASN A 17 -14.11 -11.37 17.01
N ASN A 18 -13.81 -10.84 18.20
CA ASN A 18 -12.49 -11.01 18.86
C ASN A 18 -11.28 -10.66 17.96
N LEU A 19 -11.46 -9.66 17.08
CA LEU A 19 -10.38 -9.19 16.20
C LEU A 19 -9.32 -8.45 17.03
N ASN A 20 -8.05 -8.55 16.62
CA ASN A 20 -6.94 -7.96 17.36
C ASN A 20 -7.04 -6.42 17.39
N ILE A 21 -6.62 -5.77 18.47
CA ILE A 21 -6.68 -4.31 18.67
C ILE A 21 -6.02 -3.52 17.52
N LYS A 22 -5.03 -4.13 16.84
CA LYS A 22 -4.38 -3.58 15.64
C LYS A 22 -5.32 -3.48 14.42
N THR A 23 -6.28 -4.37 14.30
CA THR A 23 -7.31 -4.36 13.25
C THR A 23 -8.33 -3.25 13.48
N TYR A 24 -8.68 -2.96 14.73
CA TYR A 24 -9.57 -1.84 15.07
C TYR A 24 -8.94 -0.48 14.75
N VAL A 25 -7.66 -0.28 15.07
CA VAL A 25 -6.96 0.98 14.74
C VAL A 25 -6.91 1.19 13.23
N PHE A 26 -6.65 0.14 12.45
CA PHE A 26 -6.67 0.20 10.99
C PHE A 26 -8.05 0.57 10.43
N ILE A 27 -9.13 -0.04 10.95
CA ILE A 27 -10.52 0.23 10.52
C ILE A 27 -11.02 1.63 10.97
N ILE A 28 -10.58 2.12 12.13
CA ILE A 28 -10.95 3.46 12.64
C ILE A 28 -10.22 4.55 11.84
N PHE A 29 -8.93 4.36 11.52
CA PHE A 29 -8.22 5.24 10.59
C PHE A 29 -8.83 5.20 9.19
N PHE A 30 -9.24 4.01 8.74
CA PHE A 30 -9.96 3.77 7.48
C PHE A 30 -11.26 4.59 7.41
N ALA A 31 -12.13 4.53 8.43
CA ALA A 31 -13.37 5.31 8.44
C ALA A 31 -13.16 6.83 8.51
N ALA A 32 -12.13 7.30 9.23
CA ALA A 32 -11.84 8.73 9.39
C ALA A 32 -11.22 9.36 8.12
N TYR A 33 -10.38 8.62 7.38
CA TYR A 33 -9.77 9.10 6.13
C TYR A 33 -10.79 9.11 4.97
N LEU A 34 -11.72 8.15 4.97
CA LEU A 34 -12.78 8.04 3.97
C LEU A 34 -13.84 9.15 4.05
N GLY A 35 -14.13 9.65 5.26
CA GLY A 35 -15.08 10.75 5.45
C GLY A 35 -14.61 12.11 4.91
N ARG A 36 -13.29 12.35 4.84
CA ARG A 36 -12.71 13.61 4.31
C ARG A 36 -12.48 13.62 2.81
N CYS A 37 -12.41 12.47 2.15
CA CYS A 37 -12.18 12.38 0.69
C CYS A 37 -13.34 12.97 -0.14
N PHE A 38 -14.54 13.15 0.43
CA PHE A 38 -15.70 13.70 -0.27
C PHE A 38 -15.60 15.19 -0.64
N MET A 39 -14.65 15.94 -0.05
CA MET A 39 -14.51 17.39 -0.28
C MET A 39 -13.35 17.79 -1.20
N TYR A 40 -12.53 16.83 -1.65
CA TYR A 40 -11.32 17.09 -2.44
C TYR A 40 -11.49 16.65 -3.90
N ASN A 41 -11.01 17.47 -4.84
CA ASN A 41 -10.97 17.14 -6.26
C ASN A 41 -10.17 15.82 -6.47
N LEU A 42 -10.61 14.97 -7.40
CA LEU A 42 -10.00 13.67 -7.70
C LEU A 42 -8.48 13.74 -7.90
N LEU A 43 -7.97 14.82 -8.49
CA LEU A 43 -6.54 15.07 -8.64
C LEU A 43 -5.82 15.15 -7.30
N HIS A 44 -6.41 15.77 -6.28
CA HIS A 44 -5.81 15.88 -4.94
C HIS A 44 -5.75 14.50 -4.27
N ILE A 45 -6.82 13.71 -4.40
CA ILE A 45 -6.85 12.34 -3.87
C ILE A 45 -5.78 11.49 -4.55
N TYR A 46 -5.68 11.58 -5.87
CA TYR A 46 -4.65 10.91 -6.64
C TYR A 46 -3.24 11.32 -6.22
N ALA A 47 -2.97 12.63 -6.10
CA ALA A 47 -1.68 13.18 -5.67
C ALA A 47 -1.28 12.70 -4.26
N LEU A 48 -2.23 12.67 -3.31
CA LEU A 48 -2.00 12.13 -1.98
C LEU A 48 -1.68 10.64 -2.02
N CYS A 49 -2.43 9.87 -2.83
CA CYS A 49 -2.22 8.43 -2.98
C CYS A 49 -0.83 8.12 -3.53
N ILE A 50 -0.43 8.74 -4.64
CA ILE A 50 0.88 8.46 -5.25
C ILE A 50 2.04 8.90 -4.34
N THR A 51 1.88 10.03 -3.65
CA THR A 51 2.91 10.52 -2.72
C THR A 51 3.04 9.60 -1.51
N ALA A 52 1.92 9.13 -0.95
CA ALA A 52 1.94 8.15 0.14
C ALA A 52 2.60 6.83 -0.29
N LEU A 53 2.30 6.35 -1.49
CA LEU A 53 2.92 5.15 -2.05
C LEU A 53 4.42 5.33 -2.29
N PHE A 54 4.85 6.48 -2.80
CA PHE A 54 6.26 6.83 -2.94
C PHE A 54 6.99 6.83 -1.58
N ILE A 55 6.43 7.48 -0.56
CA ILE A 55 7.01 7.50 0.79
C ILE A 55 7.10 6.08 1.36
N LYS A 56 6.02 5.30 1.24
CA LYS A 56 5.98 3.89 1.67
C LYS A 56 7.04 3.06 0.95
N MET A 57 7.25 3.33 -0.33
CA MET A 57 8.31 2.71 -1.07
C MET A 57 9.67 3.15 -0.48
N PHE A 58 10.00 4.43 -0.49
CA PHE A 58 11.28 4.89 0.07
C PHE A 58 11.60 4.33 1.49
N ALA A 59 10.58 4.19 2.35
CA ALA A 59 10.71 3.54 3.65
C ALA A 59 11.20 2.07 3.60
N ILE A 60 10.79 1.26 2.61
CA ILE A 60 11.32 -0.11 2.42
C ILE A 60 12.80 -0.07 2.03
N SER A 61 13.21 0.85 1.16
CA SER A 61 14.63 1.02 0.80
C SER A 61 15.47 1.37 2.02
N CYS A 62 14.98 2.31 2.85
CA CYS A 62 15.62 2.63 4.12
C CYS A 62 15.65 1.44 5.09
N TYR A 63 14.57 0.64 5.16
CA TYR A 63 14.52 -0.56 5.98
C TYR A 63 15.61 -1.55 5.59
N GLN A 64 15.80 -1.81 4.28
CA GLN A 64 16.88 -2.68 3.79
C GLN A 64 18.26 -2.14 4.18
N GLY A 65 18.51 -0.84 3.95
CA GLY A 65 19.78 -0.19 4.31
C GLY A 65 20.07 -0.24 5.81
N TYR A 66 19.06 0.01 6.65
CA TYR A 66 19.18 -0.06 8.10
C TYR A 66 19.63 -1.44 8.59
N PHE A 67 19.01 -2.52 8.09
CA PHE A 67 19.39 -3.87 8.51
C PHE A 67 20.79 -4.27 8.03
N ARG A 68 21.20 -3.87 6.83
CA ARG A 68 22.57 -4.10 6.34
C ARG A 68 23.61 -3.40 7.21
N ILE A 69 23.41 -2.11 7.49
CA ILE A 69 24.32 -1.29 8.31
C ILE A 69 24.36 -1.80 9.76
N LYS A 70 23.19 -2.02 10.37
CA LYS A 70 23.09 -2.46 11.77
C LYS A 70 23.79 -3.80 12.03
N ASN A 71 23.62 -4.76 11.12
CA ASN A 71 24.19 -6.09 11.29
C ASN A 71 25.56 -6.23 10.62
N LYS A 72 26.10 -5.15 10.03
CA LYS A 72 27.37 -5.18 9.30
C LYS A 72 27.38 -6.33 8.26
N ALA A 73 26.27 -6.50 7.56
CA ALA A 73 26.08 -7.58 6.60
C ALA A 73 25.86 -6.97 5.22
N PHE A 74 26.95 -6.88 4.45
CA PHE A 74 26.95 -6.37 3.08
C PHE A 74 27.29 -7.52 2.14
N LYS A 75 26.39 -7.80 1.19
CA LYS A 75 26.60 -8.84 0.17
C LYS A 75 27.64 -8.42 -0.88
N ASN A 76 27.62 -7.13 -1.22
CA ASN A 76 28.52 -6.51 -2.16
C ASN A 76 29.94 -6.41 -1.59
N LYS A 77 30.94 -6.82 -2.38
CA LYS A 77 32.34 -6.86 -1.93
C LYS A 77 32.90 -5.46 -1.73
N GLU A 78 32.56 -4.55 -2.61
CA GLU A 78 32.95 -3.14 -2.58
C GLU A 78 32.45 -2.44 -1.31
N ASP A 79 31.20 -2.67 -0.91
CA ASP A 79 30.60 -2.07 0.30
C ASP A 79 31.25 -2.63 1.57
N ALA A 80 31.53 -3.94 1.60
CA ALA A 80 32.19 -4.59 2.71
C ALA A 80 33.66 -4.12 2.85
N GLN A 81 34.38 -4.02 1.73
CA GLN A 81 35.76 -3.54 1.69
C GLN A 81 35.88 -2.08 2.14
N TYR A 82 34.94 -1.21 1.77
CA TYR A 82 34.91 0.17 2.24
C TYR A 82 34.85 0.28 3.77
N LEU A 83 34.22 -0.71 4.42
CA LEU A 83 34.12 -0.81 5.88
C LEU A 83 35.19 -1.71 6.51
N ASN A 84 36.21 -2.13 5.76
CA ASN A 84 37.26 -3.06 6.18
C ASN A 84 36.72 -4.39 6.72
N MET A 85 35.71 -4.93 6.05
CA MET A 85 35.03 -6.16 6.40
C MET A 85 34.99 -7.15 5.24
N ASN A 86 34.82 -8.43 5.56
CA ASN A 86 34.55 -9.45 4.55
C ASN A 86 33.10 -9.38 4.08
N ALA A 87 32.87 -9.60 2.79
CA ALA A 87 31.52 -9.70 2.23
C ALA A 87 30.75 -10.84 2.91
N HIS A 88 29.50 -10.57 3.26
CA HIS A 88 28.62 -11.58 3.81
C HIS A 88 28.16 -12.52 2.68
N PRO A 89 28.25 -13.86 2.85
CA PRO A 89 27.97 -14.81 1.77
C PRO A 89 26.51 -14.74 1.28
N GLU A 90 25.58 -14.46 2.18
CA GLU A 90 24.15 -14.33 1.88
C GLU A 90 23.59 -12.99 2.35
N GLU A 91 22.47 -12.56 1.77
CA GLU A 91 21.77 -11.36 2.23
C GLU A 91 20.93 -11.68 3.48
N LEU A 92 20.74 -10.70 4.37
CA LEU A 92 19.95 -10.92 5.59
C LEU A 92 18.50 -11.32 5.25
N PRO A 93 17.89 -12.28 5.97
CA PRO A 93 16.51 -12.71 5.70
C PRO A 93 15.48 -11.57 5.68
N GLN A 94 15.66 -10.57 6.55
CA GLN A 94 14.79 -9.38 6.61
C GLN A 94 14.93 -8.52 5.34
N VAL A 95 16.16 -8.39 4.82
CA VAL A 95 16.46 -7.62 3.62
C VAL A 95 15.97 -8.34 2.38
N VAL A 96 16.13 -9.67 2.29
CA VAL A 96 15.55 -10.49 1.21
C VAL A 96 14.03 -10.34 1.17
N ARG A 97 13.37 -10.45 2.33
CA ARG A 97 11.92 -10.28 2.44
C ARG A 97 11.48 -8.87 2.02
N ALA A 98 12.20 -7.84 2.45
CA ALA A 98 11.92 -6.46 2.05
C ALA A 98 12.15 -6.23 0.56
N SER A 99 13.14 -6.89 -0.05
CA SER A 99 13.40 -6.85 -1.49
C SER A 99 12.27 -7.51 -2.29
N GLN A 100 11.69 -8.60 -1.81
CA GLN A 100 10.52 -9.20 -2.45
C GLN A 100 9.27 -8.32 -2.33
N ALA A 101 9.05 -7.68 -1.17
CA ALA A 101 7.98 -6.70 -1.02
C ALA A 101 8.15 -5.51 -1.98
N TRP A 102 9.40 -5.04 -2.13
CA TRP A 102 9.78 -4.00 -3.09
C TRP A 102 9.47 -4.38 -4.53
N ALA A 103 9.88 -5.58 -4.95
CA ALA A 103 9.63 -6.08 -6.30
C ALA A 103 8.13 -6.15 -6.60
N ASN A 104 7.33 -6.65 -5.66
CA ASN A 104 5.88 -6.67 -5.83
C ASN A 104 5.26 -5.26 -5.90
N ASP A 105 5.81 -4.29 -5.18
CA ASP A 105 5.39 -2.89 -5.32
C ASP A 105 5.72 -2.33 -6.71
N LEU A 106 6.88 -2.66 -7.27
CA LEU A 106 7.27 -2.26 -8.63
C LEU A 106 6.39 -2.87 -9.72
N GLU A 107 5.80 -4.05 -9.49
CA GLU A 107 4.85 -4.66 -10.43
C GLU A 107 3.48 -3.94 -10.44
N ASN A 108 3.07 -3.31 -9.34
CA ASN A 108 1.69 -2.84 -9.15
C ASN A 108 1.57 -1.31 -9.11
N ILE A 109 2.45 -0.63 -8.38
CA ILE A 109 2.35 0.81 -8.11
C ILE A 109 2.57 1.65 -9.39
N PRO A 110 3.56 1.36 -10.26
CA PRO A 110 3.71 2.07 -11.52
C PRO A 110 2.47 1.94 -12.43
N VAL A 111 1.86 0.76 -12.47
CA VAL A 111 0.62 0.54 -13.23
C VAL A 111 -0.50 1.43 -12.67
N PHE A 112 -0.65 1.51 -11.35
CA PHE A 112 -1.59 2.42 -10.72
C PHE A 112 -1.33 3.89 -11.06
N TRP A 113 -0.06 4.33 -11.08
CA TRP A 113 0.28 5.70 -11.48
C TRP A 113 -0.16 6.00 -12.91
N VAL A 114 0.06 5.06 -13.83
CA VAL A 114 -0.35 5.24 -15.23
C VAL A 114 -1.88 5.25 -15.35
N LEU A 115 -2.57 4.24 -14.83
CA LEU A 115 -4.03 4.14 -14.91
C LEU A 115 -4.72 5.31 -14.21
N GLY A 116 -4.26 5.69 -13.02
CA GLY A 116 -4.80 6.83 -12.29
C GLY A 116 -4.59 8.14 -13.05
N GLY A 117 -3.40 8.34 -13.63
CA GLY A 117 -3.11 9.48 -14.50
C GLY A 117 -4.04 9.56 -15.72
N ILE A 118 -4.32 8.42 -16.36
CA ILE A 118 -5.28 8.35 -17.48
C ILE A 118 -6.69 8.75 -17.03
N CYS A 119 -7.17 8.26 -15.87
CA CYS A 119 -8.47 8.68 -15.34
C CYS A 119 -8.57 10.20 -15.13
N ILE A 120 -7.49 10.82 -14.63
CA ILE A 120 -7.42 12.29 -14.50
C ILE A 120 -7.43 12.97 -15.86
N ALA A 121 -6.62 12.50 -16.82
CA ALA A 121 -6.49 13.08 -18.15
C ALA A 121 -7.79 13.02 -18.97
N LEU A 122 -8.54 11.91 -18.82
CA LEU A 122 -9.87 11.73 -19.42
C LEU A 122 -11.00 12.44 -18.64
N ASN A 123 -10.67 13.17 -17.57
CA ASN A 123 -11.61 13.87 -16.71
C ASN A 123 -12.72 12.96 -16.15
N LEU A 124 -12.37 11.71 -15.84
CA LEU A 124 -13.28 10.70 -15.28
C LEU A 124 -13.47 10.97 -13.79
N ASN A 125 -14.26 12.00 -13.46
CA ASN A 125 -14.49 12.41 -12.09
C ASN A 125 -15.69 11.66 -11.49
N THR A 126 -15.42 10.45 -10.98
CA THR A 126 -16.43 9.65 -10.27
C THR A 126 -16.01 9.33 -8.84
N THR A 127 -16.98 9.25 -7.94
CA THR A 127 -16.74 8.83 -6.56
C THR A 127 -16.10 7.44 -6.51
N LEU A 128 -16.46 6.54 -7.44
CA LEU A 128 -15.89 5.20 -7.53
C LEU A 128 -14.38 5.22 -7.77
N ILE A 129 -13.86 6.09 -8.64
CA ILE A 129 -12.42 6.21 -8.90
C ILE A 129 -11.71 6.72 -7.64
N ALA A 130 -12.26 7.73 -6.97
CA ALA A 130 -11.70 8.24 -5.71
C ALA A 130 -11.59 7.15 -4.63
N TRP A 131 -12.63 6.33 -4.50
CA TRP A 131 -12.62 5.15 -3.62
C TRP A 131 -11.57 4.13 -4.05
N THR A 132 -11.47 3.84 -5.34
CA THR A 132 -10.53 2.86 -5.89
C THR A 132 -9.07 3.29 -5.63
N PHE A 133 -8.75 4.57 -5.80
CA PHE A 133 -7.42 5.13 -5.47
C PHE A 133 -7.08 4.96 -4.00
N SER A 134 -8.02 5.29 -3.13
CA SER A 134 -7.85 5.22 -1.68
C SER A 134 -7.68 3.77 -1.21
N VAL A 135 -8.55 2.87 -1.68
CA VAL A 135 -8.52 1.44 -1.33
C VAL A 135 -7.25 0.78 -1.84
N PHE A 136 -6.83 1.06 -3.09
CA PHE A 136 -5.58 0.57 -3.63
C PHE A 136 -4.40 0.97 -2.74
N THR A 137 -4.30 2.26 -2.40
CA THR A 137 -3.21 2.80 -1.58
C THR A 137 -3.14 2.10 -0.22
N ILE A 138 -4.27 1.99 0.45
CA ILE A 138 -4.38 1.32 1.76
C ILE A 138 -4.01 -0.16 1.64
N ALA A 139 -4.49 -0.85 0.60
CA ALA A 139 -4.17 -2.25 0.34
C ALA A 139 -2.67 -2.46 0.13
N ARG A 140 -1.97 -1.58 -0.60
CA ARG A 140 -0.51 -1.67 -0.82
C ARG A 140 0.29 -1.41 0.46
N ILE A 141 -0.15 -0.48 1.32
CA ILE A 141 0.46 -0.26 2.63
C ILE A 141 0.27 -1.49 3.52
N ALA A 142 -0.95 -2.03 3.60
CA ALA A 142 -1.24 -3.24 4.36
C ALA A 142 -0.46 -4.45 3.84
N HIS A 143 -0.34 -4.61 2.52
CA HIS A 143 0.46 -5.64 1.89
C HIS A 143 1.91 -5.57 2.33
N THR A 144 2.51 -4.37 2.29
CA THR A 144 3.90 -4.17 2.74
C THR A 144 4.09 -4.59 4.20
N ILE A 145 3.22 -4.11 5.09
CA ILE A 145 3.32 -4.40 6.53
C ILE A 145 3.19 -5.90 6.78
N THR A 146 2.16 -6.53 6.21
CA THR A 146 1.90 -7.97 6.39
C THR A 146 2.99 -8.83 5.75
N TYR A 147 3.59 -8.37 4.64
CA TYR A 147 4.73 -9.03 4.01
C TYR A 147 5.94 -9.01 4.94
N LEU A 148 6.35 -7.84 5.43
CA LEU A 148 7.55 -7.70 6.27
C LEU A 148 7.41 -8.48 7.59
N VAL A 149 6.24 -8.41 8.23
CA VAL A 149 5.98 -9.15 9.47
C VAL A 149 5.77 -10.65 9.22
N GLY A 150 5.38 -11.05 8.01
CA GLY A 150 5.16 -12.46 7.65
C GLY A 150 3.80 -13.00 8.08
N ILE A 151 2.75 -12.18 8.00
CA ILE A 151 1.40 -12.55 8.45
C ILE A 151 0.54 -13.04 7.28
N GLN A 152 0.24 -14.33 7.27
CA GLN A 152 -0.83 -14.92 6.45
C GLN A 152 -2.17 -14.91 7.22
N PRO A 153 -3.33 -14.85 6.55
CA PRO A 153 -3.58 -14.74 5.10
C PRO A 153 -3.63 -13.29 4.59
N TRP A 154 -3.39 -12.31 5.46
CA TRP A 154 -3.58 -10.89 5.19
C TRP A 154 -2.72 -10.35 4.04
N ARG A 155 -1.52 -10.91 3.83
CA ARG A 155 -0.70 -10.61 2.66
C ARG A 155 -1.46 -10.90 1.36
N THR A 156 -2.01 -12.09 1.22
CA THR A 156 -2.70 -12.50 0.00
C THR A 156 -3.99 -11.69 -0.20
N ILE A 157 -4.76 -11.47 0.86
CA ILE A 157 -5.98 -10.67 0.79
C ILE A 157 -5.68 -9.24 0.33
N SER A 158 -4.69 -8.58 0.94
CA SER A 158 -4.31 -7.21 0.55
C SER A 158 -3.73 -7.12 -0.86
N TYR A 159 -2.99 -8.13 -1.31
CA TYR A 159 -2.54 -8.23 -2.70
C TYR A 159 -3.73 -8.32 -3.67
N ILE A 160 -4.66 -9.26 -3.44
CA ILE A 160 -5.84 -9.45 -4.30
C ILE A 160 -6.67 -8.17 -4.35
N THR A 161 -6.91 -7.51 -3.22
CA THR A 161 -7.62 -6.23 -3.19
C THR A 161 -6.95 -5.18 -4.09
N GLY A 162 -5.61 -5.08 -4.06
CA GLY A 162 -4.87 -4.17 -4.93
C GLY A 162 -5.06 -4.51 -6.42
N ILE A 163 -5.00 -5.80 -6.78
CA ILE A 163 -5.21 -6.26 -8.16
C ILE A 163 -6.63 -5.95 -8.65
N VAL A 164 -7.65 -6.19 -7.82
CA VAL A 164 -9.05 -5.86 -8.15
C VAL A 164 -9.21 -4.37 -8.42
N CYS A 165 -8.58 -3.50 -7.64
CA CYS A 165 -8.60 -2.06 -7.91
C CYS A 165 -8.00 -1.71 -9.27
N LEU A 166 -6.90 -2.34 -9.69
CA LEU A 166 -6.30 -2.10 -11.02
C LEU A 166 -7.25 -2.54 -12.15
N PHE A 167 -7.91 -3.68 -12.00
CA PHE A 167 -8.92 -4.13 -12.97
C PHE A 167 -10.11 -3.19 -13.06
N ILE A 168 -10.60 -2.69 -11.92
CA ILE A 168 -11.68 -1.69 -11.89
C ILE A 168 -11.29 -0.43 -12.66
N LEU A 169 -10.09 0.12 -12.42
CA LEU A 169 -9.61 1.30 -13.16
C LEU A 169 -9.50 1.02 -14.65
N THR A 170 -8.93 -0.13 -15.02
CA THR A 170 -8.79 -0.54 -16.42
C THR A 170 -10.14 -0.64 -17.12
N PHE A 171 -11.12 -1.28 -16.47
CA PHE A 171 -12.47 -1.42 -17.01
C PHE A 171 -13.16 -0.06 -17.22
N ILE A 172 -13.03 0.85 -16.25
CA ILE A 172 -13.59 2.20 -16.36
C ILE A 172 -12.95 2.97 -17.53
N ILE A 173 -11.63 2.86 -17.71
CA ILE A 173 -10.93 3.52 -18.81
C ILE A 173 -11.40 2.95 -20.15
N ILE A 174 -11.50 1.62 -20.30
CA ILE A 174 -11.97 1.00 -21.54
C ILE A 174 -13.39 1.48 -21.87
N LEU A 175 -14.29 1.50 -20.89
CA LEU A 175 -15.66 1.96 -21.10
C LEU A 175 -15.74 3.44 -21.49
N ALA A 176 -14.83 4.27 -21.00
CA ALA A 176 -14.76 5.68 -21.38
C ALA A 176 -14.20 5.93 -22.79
N CYS A 177 -13.48 4.96 -23.37
CA CYS A 177 -12.90 5.04 -24.70
C CYS A 177 -13.81 4.47 -25.80
N LEU A 178 -14.84 3.71 -25.43
CA LEU A 178 -15.85 3.15 -26.34
C LEU A 178 -17.02 4.11 -26.52
#